data_AF-Q7N270-F1
#
_entry.id   AF-Q7N270-F1
#
_cell.length_a   1.000
_cell.length_b   1.000
_cell.length_c   1.000
_cell.angle_alpha   90.00
_cell.angle_beta   90.00
_cell.angle_gamma   90.00
#
_symmetry.space_group_name_H-M   'P 1'
#
loop_
_entity.id
_entity.type
_entity.pdbx_description
1 polymer ?
#
loop_
_entity_poly.entity_id
_entity_poly.type
_entity_poly.pdbx_seq_one_letter_code
_entity_poly.pdbx_strand_id
1 'polypeptide(L)'
;MKNYIISPQIINTMEISNEPWGIKDSSSNFIYGNSATKKYIHNFKASFNYDGLYDHELPWNGAEFAKEFIIQDRMVMAKEQRICSVETHIFGQDQILSSYFCEKLPFYHEDGNCIGVMYHCWEAKSYSLASLHQYYKELPTSIILQPPSDIFTPREWDIIFFFLQKYTRQQIKQILNIAYRTIETYMAQIYKKIGIHSSQQLEEYCLANNFHHYVPEKFLLS
;
A
#
# COMPACT_ATOMS: atom_id res chain seq x y z
N MET A 1 -2.33 -4.47 -28.84
CA MET A 1 -2.37 -5.12 -27.51
C MET A 1 -1.18 -6.06 -27.43
N LYS A 2 -0.37 -5.95 -26.38
CA LYS A 2 0.56 -7.03 -26.04
C LYS A 2 -0.29 -8.19 -25.56
N ASN A 3 -0.26 -9.33 -26.24
CA ASN A 3 -0.91 -10.53 -25.74
C ASN A 3 -0.06 -11.08 -24.60
N TYR A 4 -0.47 -10.78 -23.36
CA TYR A 4 0.10 -11.44 -22.19
C TYR A 4 -0.52 -12.83 -22.09
N ILE A 5 0.23 -13.87 -22.47
CA ILE A 5 -0.19 -15.25 -22.27
C ILE A 5 0.10 -15.58 -20.80
N ILE A 6 -0.93 -15.52 -19.96
CA ILE A 6 -0.82 -15.91 -18.55
C ILE A 6 -0.96 -17.43 -18.47
N SER A 7 -0.04 -18.07 -17.73
CA SER A 7 -0.09 -19.50 -17.45
C SER A 7 -1.48 -19.91 -16.93
N PRO A 8 -2.13 -20.94 -17.53
CA PRO A 8 -3.40 -21.45 -17.04
C PRO A 8 -3.33 -21.92 -15.58
N GLN A 9 -2.17 -22.39 -15.11
CA GLN A 9 -1.98 -22.77 -13.71
C GLN A 9 -2.20 -21.57 -12.78
N ILE A 10 -1.65 -20.39 -13.11
CA ILE A 10 -1.84 -19.17 -12.31
C ILE A 10 -3.32 -18.77 -12.27
N ILE A 11 -3.97 -18.72 -13.44
CA ILE A 11 -5.39 -18.37 -13.54
C ILE A 11 -6.26 -19.34 -12.73
N ASN A 12 -6.05 -20.64 -12.87
CA ASN A 12 -6.83 -21.65 -12.15
C ASN A 12 -6.61 -21.57 -10.63
N THR A 13 -5.37 -21.33 -10.18
CA THR A 13 -5.06 -21.15 -8.76
C THR A 13 -5.79 -19.93 -8.18
N MET A 14 -5.79 -18.81 -8.90
CA MET A 14 -6.52 -17.61 -8.50
C MET A 14 -8.04 -17.82 -8.50
N GLU A 15 -8.58 -18.50 -9.51
CA GLU A 15 -10.02 -18.65 -9.69
C GLU A 15 -10.67 -19.59 -8.66
N ILE A 16 -9.94 -20.60 -8.19
CA ILE A 16 -10.39 -21.49 -7.11
C ILE A 16 -10.32 -20.79 -5.73
N SER A 17 -9.49 -19.76 -5.59
CA SER A 17 -9.38 -19.03 -4.33
C SER A 17 -10.64 -18.22 -4.02
N ASN A 18 -11.06 -18.25 -2.76
CA ASN A 18 -12.15 -17.40 -2.25
C ASN A 18 -11.69 -15.97 -1.92
N GLU A 19 -10.38 -15.70 -2.04
CA GLU A 19 -9.81 -14.38 -1.79
C GLU A 19 -9.65 -13.60 -3.09
N PRO A 20 -9.78 -12.27 -3.08
CA PRO A 20 -9.54 -11.44 -4.26
C PRO A 20 -8.12 -11.56 -4.80
N TRP A 21 -8.00 -11.94 -6.08
CA TRP A 21 -6.75 -11.92 -6.85
C TRP A 21 -6.93 -11.16 -8.15
N GLY A 22 -5.86 -10.54 -8.63
CA GLY A 22 -5.82 -9.99 -9.98
C GLY A 22 -4.41 -9.73 -10.48
N ILE A 23 -4.34 -9.37 -11.75
CA ILE A 23 -3.10 -9.14 -12.48
C ILE A 23 -3.26 -7.87 -13.29
N LYS A 24 -2.25 -7.01 -13.23
CA LYS A 24 -2.14 -5.79 -14.02
C LYS A 24 -0.85 -5.78 -14.83
N ASP A 25 -0.87 -5.14 -15.99
CA ASP A 25 0.29 -4.96 -16.84
C ASP A 25 1.24 -3.85 -16.33
N SER A 26 2.34 -3.63 -17.03
CA SER A 26 3.33 -2.59 -16.70
C SER A 26 2.79 -1.16 -16.73
N SER A 27 1.62 -0.95 -17.32
CA SER A 27 0.92 0.33 -17.36
C SER A 27 -0.18 0.43 -16.30
N SER A 28 -0.30 -0.57 -15.42
CA SER A 28 -1.37 -0.71 -14.43
C SER A 28 -2.77 -0.91 -15.03
N ASN A 29 -2.85 -1.41 -16.27
CA ASN A 29 -4.13 -1.90 -16.82
C ASN A 29 -4.41 -3.29 -16.27
N PHE A 30 -5.66 -3.57 -15.93
CA PHE A 30 -6.04 -4.93 -15.57
C PHE A 30 -5.90 -5.86 -16.78
N ILE A 31 -5.30 -7.02 -16.52
CA ILE A 31 -5.31 -8.17 -17.42
C ILE A 31 -6.34 -9.19 -16.89
N TYR A 32 -6.41 -9.36 -15.58
CA TYR A 32 -7.23 -10.37 -14.94
C TYR A 32 -7.72 -9.95 -13.55
N GLY A 33 -8.90 -10.43 -13.18
CA GLY A 33 -9.43 -10.38 -11.82
C GLY A 33 -10.35 -11.57 -11.60
N ASN A 34 -10.09 -12.35 -10.56
CA ASN A 34 -10.84 -13.58 -10.27
C ASN A 34 -12.29 -13.30 -9.84
N SER A 35 -13.09 -14.36 -9.70
CA SER A 35 -14.47 -14.26 -9.21
C SER A 35 -14.60 -13.57 -7.84
N ALA A 36 -13.65 -13.79 -6.92
CA ALA A 36 -13.64 -13.14 -5.63
C ALA A 36 -13.40 -11.62 -5.73
N THR A 37 -12.48 -11.16 -6.58
CA THR A 37 -12.27 -9.72 -6.87
C THR A 37 -13.54 -9.09 -7.41
N LYS A 38 -14.20 -9.72 -8.39
CA LYS A 38 -15.48 -9.23 -8.95
C LYS A 38 -16.51 -9.07 -7.84
N LYS A 39 -16.69 -10.08 -7.01
CA LYS A 39 -17.75 -10.11 -5.99
C LYS A 39 -17.45 -9.19 -4.79
N TYR A 40 -16.29 -9.35 -4.17
CA TYR A 40 -15.99 -8.76 -2.87
C TYR A 40 -15.36 -7.38 -2.97
N ILE A 41 -14.63 -7.08 -4.03
CA ILE A 41 -13.98 -5.78 -4.20
C ILE A 41 -14.85 -4.86 -5.05
N HIS A 42 -15.20 -5.27 -6.27
CA HIS A 42 -15.81 -4.36 -7.26
C HIS A 42 -17.33 -4.43 -7.39
N ASN A 43 -17.99 -5.46 -6.84
CA ASN A 43 -19.41 -5.73 -7.06
C ASN A 43 -19.79 -5.89 -8.55
N PHE A 44 -18.97 -6.61 -9.31
CA PHE A 44 -19.17 -6.88 -10.72
C PHE A 44 -19.78 -8.25 -10.98
N LYS A 45 -20.51 -8.36 -12.09
CA LYS A 45 -21.02 -9.65 -12.60
C LYS A 45 -19.84 -10.56 -12.98
N ALA A 46 -20.03 -11.88 -12.87
CA ALA A 46 -19.03 -12.86 -13.26
C ALA A 46 -18.53 -12.67 -14.71
N SER A 47 -19.40 -12.21 -15.61
CA SER A 47 -19.09 -11.93 -17.02
C SER A 47 -18.35 -10.61 -17.28
N PHE A 48 -18.06 -9.81 -16.24
CA PHE A 48 -17.33 -8.56 -16.42
C PHE A 48 -15.91 -8.84 -16.92
N ASN A 49 -15.50 -8.11 -17.96
CA ASN A 49 -14.17 -8.19 -18.54
C ASN A 49 -13.33 -7.01 -18.05
N TYR A 50 -12.23 -7.31 -17.38
CA TYR A 50 -11.28 -6.30 -16.91
C TYR A 50 -10.27 -5.87 -17.97
N ASP A 51 -10.06 -6.68 -19.00
CA ASP A 51 -8.92 -6.57 -19.91
C ASP A 51 -8.78 -5.16 -20.49
N GLY A 52 -7.61 -4.55 -20.24
CA GLY A 52 -7.21 -3.25 -20.75
C GLY A 52 -7.76 -2.03 -20.00
N LEU A 53 -8.57 -2.21 -18.95
CA LEU A 53 -9.12 -1.11 -18.16
C LEU A 53 -8.15 -0.65 -17.07
N TYR A 54 -8.14 0.64 -16.77
CA TYR A 54 -7.50 1.21 -15.57
C TYR A 54 -8.43 1.19 -14.36
N ASP A 55 -7.89 1.28 -13.14
CA ASP A 55 -8.70 1.36 -11.90
C ASP A 55 -9.74 2.50 -11.92
N HIS A 56 -9.41 3.64 -12.53
CA HIS A 56 -10.30 4.81 -12.60
C HIS A 56 -11.44 4.66 -13.63
N GLU A 57 -11.34 3.69 -14.55
CA GLU A 57 -12.37 3.37 -15.53
C GLU A 57 -13.38 2.34 -15.00
N LEU A 58 -13.04 1.67 -13.89
CA LEU A 58 -13.92 0.71 -13.24
C LEU A 58 -15.05 1.45 -12.49
N PRO A 59 -16.31 1.00 -12.61
CA PRO A 59 -17.43 1.59 -11.88
C PRO A 59 -17.50 1.11 -10.42
N TRP A 60 -16.55 1.52 -9.58
CA TRP A 60 -16.47 1.18 -8.15
C TRP A 60 -15.94 2.35 -7.32
N ASN A 61 -16.17 2.34 -6.00
CA ASN A 61 -15.76 3.44 -5.12
C ASN A 61 -14.24 3.60 -5.02
N GLY A 62 -13.47 2.51 -5.13
CA GLY A 62 -12.02 2.57 -5.09
C GLY A 62 -11.38 3.28 -6.29
N ALA A 63 -12.14 3.55 -7.36
CA ALA A 63 -11.66 4.25 -8.56
C ALA A 63 -11.08 5.64 -8.27
N GLU A 64 -11.56 6.31 -7.21
CA GLU A 64 -11.03 7.59 -6.75
C GLU A 64 -9.54 7.52 -6.37
N PHE A 65 -9.08 6.35 -5.92
CA PHE A 65 -7.72 6.09 -5.42
C PHE A 65 -6.82 5.43 -6.45
N ALA A 66 -7.21 5.47 -7.73
CA ALA A 66 -6.44 4.89 -8.83
C ALA A 66 -5.00 5.44 -8.89
N LYS A 67 -4.77 6.69 -8.48
CA LYS A 67 -3.44 7.30 -8.47
C LYS A 67 -2.52 6.59 -7.47
N GLU A 68 -3.01 6.33 -6.27
CA GLU A 68 -2.31 5.62 -5.21
C GLU A 68 -2.01 4.19 -5.64
N PHE A 69 -2.98 3.51 -6.26
CA PHE A 69 -2.79 2.16 -6.77
C PHE A 69 -1.68 2.09 -7.84
N ILE A 70 -1.67 3.03 -8.79
CA ILE A 70 -0.63 3.13 -9.83
C ILE A 70 0.74 3.43 -9.22
N ILE A 71 0.81 4.31 -8.20
CA ILE A 71 2.07 4.60 -7.49
C ILE A 71 2.62 3.32 -6.85
N GLN A 72 1.78 2.57 -6.14
CA GLN A 72 2.18 1.29 -5.53
C GLN A 72 2.64 0.28 -6.58
N ASP A 73 1.91 0.11 -7.69
CA ASP A 73 2.26 -0.83 -8.76
C ASP A 73 3.64 -0.49 -9.34
N ARG A 74 3.89 0.80 -9.61
CA ARG A 74 5.20 1.28 -10.08
C ARG A 74 6.32 1.03 -9.07
N MET A 75 6.04 1.20 -7.78
CA MET A 75 7.04 0.92 -6.74
C MET A 75 7.38 -0.57 -6.69
N VAL A 76 6.40 -1.47 -6.79
CA VAL A 76 6.61 -2.92 -6.84
C VAL A 76 7.52 -3.29 -8.01
N MET A 77 7.22 -2.77 -9.20
CA MET A 77 8.02 -3.04 -10.40
C MET A 77 9.42 -2.42 -10.32
N ALA A 78 9.55 -1.19 -9.83
CA ALA A 78 10.84 -0.51 -9.76
C ALA A 78 11.79 -1.13 -8.72
N LYS A 79 11.25 -1.64 -7.61
CA LYS A 79 12.04 -2.30 -6.56
C LYS A 79 12.14 -3.81 -6.74
N GLU A 80 11.33 -4.39 -7.61
CA GLU A 80 11.13 -5.84 -7.75
C GLU A 80 10.88 -6.52 -6.40
N GLN A 81 10.11 -5.84 -5.54
CA GLN A 81 9.81 -6.25 -4.17
C GLN A 81 8.32 -6.14 -3.90
N ARG A 82 7.84 -6.98 -2.98
CA ARG A 82 6.45 -6.92 -2.54
C ARG A 82 6.12 -5.63 -1.79
N ILE A 83 4.92 -5.12 -2.02
CA ILE A 83 4.33 -4.04 -1.23
C ILE A 83 2.99 -4.52 -0.73
N CYS A 84 2.69 -4.31 0.55
CA CYS A 84 1.36 -4.49 1.12
C CYS A 84 0.85 -3.15 1.61
N SER A 85 -0.42 -2.91 1.33
CA SER A 85 -1.17 -1.79 1.86
C SER A 85 -2.42 -2.25 2.60
N VAL A 86 -2.94 -1.39 3.47
CA VAL A 86 -4.29 -1.50 4.03
C VAL A 86 -5.16 -0.48 3.32
N GLU A 87 -6.19 -0.96 2.65
CA GLU A 87 -7.11 -0.19 1.82
C GLU A 87 -8.49 -0.16 2.49
N THR A 88 -8.98 1.03 2.88
CA THR A 88 -10.26 1.20 3.59
C THR A 88 -11.26 1.95 2.72
N HIS A 89 -12.25 1.23 2.21
CA HIS A 89 -13.24 1.73 1.23
C HIS A 89 -14.60 1.07 1.43
N ILE A 90 -15.61 1.56 0.71
CA ILE A 90 -16.88 0.84 0.56
C ILE A 90 -16.71 -0.24 -0.52
N PHE A 91 -16.76 -1.50 -0.10
CA PHE A 91 -16.47 -2.66 -0.95
C PHE A 91 -17.71 -3.52 -1.23
N GLY A 92 -17.65 -4.25 -2.35
CA GLY A 92 -18.52 -5.39 -2.63
C GLY A 92 -20.01 -5.08 -2.73
N GLN A 93 -20.81 -6.13 -2.87
CA GLN A 93 -22.26 -5.99 -3.06
C GLN A 93 -22.97 -5.41 -1.83
N ASP A 94 -22.49 -5.71 -0.63
CA ASP A 94 -23.11 -5.28 0.62
C ASP A 94 -22.89 -3.79 0.90
N GLN A 95 -22.01 -3.12 0.14
CA GLN A 95 -21.71 -1.69 0.26
C GLN A 95 -21.31 -1.31 1.69
N ILE A 96 -20.46 -2.13 2.30
CA ILE A 96 -19.96 -1.95 3.66
C ILE A 96 -18.59 -1.28 3.61
N LEU A 97 -18.37 -0.33 4.53
CA LEU A 97 -17.04 0.21 4.80
C LEU A 97 -16.19 -0.88 5.48
N SER A 98 -15.23 -1.42 4.74
CA SER A 98 -14.32 -2.46 5.20
C SER A 98 -12.88 -2.07 4.88
N SER A 99 -11.93 -2.70 5.57
CA SER A 99 -10.51 -2.59 5.26
C SER A 99 -10.00 -3.91 4.70
N TYR A 100 -9.18 -3.86 3.68
CA TYR A 100 -8.50 -5.02 3.09
C TYR A 100 -7.01 -4.79 3.14
N PHE A 101 -6.26 -5.82 3.50
CA PHE A 101 -4.86 -5.86 3.12
C PHE A 101 -4.79 -6.16 1.62
N CYS A 102 -3.91 -5.47 0.90
CA CYS A 102 -3.65 -5.64 -0.52
C CYS A 102 -2.16 -5.85 -0.69
N GLU A 103 -1.74 -7.09 -0.89
CA GLU A 103 -0.36 -7.42 -1.23
C GLU A 103 -0.17 -7.42 -2.74
N LYS A 104 0.85 -6.73 -3.20
CA LYS A 104 1.25 -6.60 -4.59
C LYS A 104 2.66 -7.17 -4.77
N LEU A 105 2.80 -8.03 -5.76
CA LEU A 105 4.01 -8.78 -6.10
C LEU A 105 4.41 -8.46 -7.54
N PRO A 106 5.72 -8.40 -7.88
CA PRO A 106 6.14 -8.27 -9.26
C PRO A 106 5.66 -9.49 -10.07
N PHE A 107 5.09 -9.25 -11.24
CA PHE A 107 4.65 -10.31 -12.16
C PHE A 107 5.65 -10.44 -13.30
N TYR A 108 6.23 -11.62 -13.46
CA TYR A 108 7.31 -11.87 -14.41
C TYR A 108 6.84 -12.64 -15.63
N HIS A 109 7.45 -12.32 -16.77
CA HIS A 109 7.38 -13.12 -17.98
C HIS A 109 8.34 -14.33 -17.90
N GLU A 110 8.20 -15.29 -18.82
CA GLU A 110 9.02 -16.51 -18.87
C GLU A 110 10.53 -16.22 -19.06
N ASP A 111 10.88 -15.08 -19.64
CA ASP A 111 12.25 -14.62 -19.80
C ASP A 111 12.84 -13.92 -18.57
N GLY A 112 12.05 -13.83 -17.48
CA GLY A 112 12.45 -13.19 -16.22
C GLY A 112 12.24 -11.68 -16.18
N ASN A 113 11.69 -11.05 -17.22
CA ASN A 113 11.39 -9.62 -17.19
C ASN A 113 10.13 -9.33 -16.37
N CYS A 114 10.17 -8.32 -15.51
CA CYS A 114 8.98 -7.82 -14.81
C CYS A 114 8.04 -7.12 -15.81
N ILE A 115 6.82 -7.64 -15.96
CA ILE A 115 5.83 -7.19 -16.96
C ILE A 115 4.57 -6.59 -16.33
N GLY A 116 4.53 -6.47 -15.01
CA GLY A 116 3.37 -5.94 -14.30
C GLY A 116 3.37 -6.33 -12.83
N VAL A 117 2.17 -6.40 -12.26
CA VAL A 117 1.96 -6.79 -10.87
C VAL A 117 0.86 -7.83 -10.74
N MET A 118 1.05 -8.75 -9.81
CA MET A 118 0.00 -9.61 -9.29
C MET A 118 -0.41 -9.06 -7.93
N TYR A 119 -1.70 -9.02 -7.64
CA TYR A 119 -2.16 -8.60 -6.32
C TYR A 119 -3.10 -9.62 -5.70
N HIS A 120 -3.08 -9.63 -4.37
CA HIS A 120 -3.88 -10.47 -3.50
C HIS A 120 -4.45 -9.61 -2.39
N CYS A 121 -5.76 -9.68 -2.17
CA CYS A 121 -6.39 -9.00 -1.05
C CYS A 121 -7.01 -9.98 -0.07
N TRP A 122 -7.00 -9.62 1.21
CA TRP A 122 -7.77 -10.31 2.24
C TRP A 122 -8.35 -9.29 3.22
N GLU A 123 -9.55 -9.56 3.71
CA GLU A 123 -10.24 -8.64 4.61
C GLU A 123 -9.47 -8.52 5.94
N ALA A 124 -9.22 -7.28 6.35
CA ALA A 124 -8.59 -6.99 7.62
C ALA A 124 -9.60 -7.17 8.74
N LYS A 125 -9.34 -8.12 9.63
CA LYS A 125 -10.20 -8.36 10.79
C LYS A 125 -10.04 -7.23 11.80
N SER A 126 -11.08 -6.99 12.61
CA SER A 126 -11.11 -5.90 13.59
C SER A 126 -9.88 -5.86 14.52
N TYR A 127 -9.41 -7.02 14.98
CA TYR A 127 -8.21 -7.10 15.81
C TYR A 127 -6.92 -6.72 15.06
N SER A 128 -6.87 -6.89 13.74
CA SER A 128 -5.72 -6.50 12.90
C SER A 128 -5.66 -4.98 12.70
N LEU A 129 -6.78 -4.27 12.86
CA LEU A 129 -6.87 -2.82 12.74
C LEU A 129 -6.76 -2.09 14.09
N ALA A 130 -6.89 -2.81 15.21
CA ALA A 130 -6.89 -2.22 16.55
C ALA A 130 -5.62 -1.38 16.83
N SER A 131 -4.47 -1.82 16.35
CA SER A 131 -3.20 -1.10 16.44
C SER A 131 -3.18 0.19 15.62
N LEU A 132 -3.83 0.22 14.44
CA LEU A 132 -3.95 1.44 13.63
C LEU A 132 -4.80 2.51 14.32
N HIS A 133 -5.85 2.11 15.05
CA HIS A 133 -6.69 3.04 15.80
C HIS A 133 -5.98 3.73 16.98
N GLN A 134 -4.78 3.24 17.37
CA GLN A 134 -3.92 3.96 18.32
C GLN A 134 -3.35 5.24 17.70
N TYR A 135 -3.14 5.26 16.38
CA TYR A 135 -2.51 6.36 15.66
C TYR A 135 -3.51 7.22 14.89
N TYR A 136 -4.58 6.59 14.37
CA TYR A 136 -5.56 7.22 13.52
C TYR A 136 -6.95 7.21 14.17
N LYS A 137 -7.57 8.39 14.32
CA LYS A 137 -8.98 8.50 14.76
C LYS A 137 -9.92 7.89 13.72
N GLU A 138 -9.67 8.21 12.45
CA GLU A 138 -10.31 7.64 11.27
C GLU A 138 -9.20 7.09 10.38
N LEU A 139 -9.35 5.84 9.91
CA LEU A 139 -8.33 5.21 9.09
C LEU A 139 -8.19 5.95 7.76
N PRO A 140 -6.97 6.31 7.35
CA PRO A 140 -6.71 6.74 5.98
C PRO A 140 -7.20 5.68 5.00
N THR A 141 -7.56 6.14 3.81
CA THR A 141 -8.06 5.28 2.75
C THR A 141 -7.01 4.27 2.27
N SER A 142 -5.73 4.65 2.27
CA SER A 142 -4.62 3.77 1.92
C SER A 142 -3.47 3.96 2.90
N ILE A 143 -2.93 2.84 3.39
CA ILE A 143 -1.76 2.79 4.29
C ILE A 143 -0.76 1.80 3.70
N ILE A 144 0.49 2.21 3.48
CA ILE A 144 1.57 1.37 2.96
C ILE A 144 2.44 0.86 4.11
N LEU A 145 2.80 -0.42 4.08
CA LEU A 145 3.57 -1.07 5.16
C LEU A 145 5.08 -1.13 4.92
N GLN A 146 5.51 -0.87 3.68
CA GLN A 146 6.91 -0.85 3.28
C GLN A 146 7.42 0.60 3.19
N PRO A 147 8.70 0.86 3.55
CA PRO A 147 9.31 2.16 3.37
C PRO A 147 9.16 2.69 1.94
N PRO A 148 8.57 3.89 1.76
CA PRO A 148 8.31 4.44 0.43
C PRO A 148 9.60 4.89 -0.28
N SER A 149 10.70 5.08 0.45
CA SER A 149 12.02 5.38 -0.12
C SER A 149 13.15 4.77 0.71
N ASP A 150 14.31 4.61 0.05
CA ASP A 150 15.52 4.06 0.67
C ASP A 150 16.44 5.16 1.22
N ILE A 151 15.97 6.42 1.22
CA ILE A 151 16.69 7.60 1.73
C ILE A 151 16.93 7.46 3.25
N PHE A 152 15.93 6.94 3.95
CA PHE A 152 15.94 6.81 5.40
C PHE A 152 16.15 5.37 5.83
N THR A 153 16.91 5.22 6.92
CA THR A 153 17.08 3.95 7.62
C THR A 153 15.78 3.56 8.32
N PRO A 154 15.60 2.27 8.67
CA PRO A 154 14.42 1.83 9.41
C PRO A 154 14.16 2.63 10.70
N ARG A 155 15.21 3.09 11.39
CA ARG A 155 15.06 3.87 12.62
C ARG A 155 14.65 5.31 12.37
N GLU A 156 15.16 5.94 11.31
CA GLU A 156 14.71 7.28 10.91
C GLU A 156 13.24 7.23 10.45
N TRP A 157 12.84 6.16 9.75
CA TRP A 157 11.45 5.92 9.38
C TRP A 157 10.51 5.83 10.58
N ASP A 158 10.93 5.17 11.68
CA ASP A 158 10.15 5.18 12.92
C ASP A 158 9.92 6.60 13.44
N ILE A 159 10.96 7.42 13.43
CA ILE A 159 10.92 8.78 13.94
C ILE A 159 10.05 9.66 13.05
N ILE A 160 10.18 9.54 11.72
CA ILE A 160 9.34 10.24 10.74
C ILE A 160 7.88 9.86 10.93
N PHE A 161 7.58 8.57 11.10
CA PHE A 161 6.22 8.09 11.35
C PHE A 161 5.61 8.79 12.58
N PHE A 162 6.25 8.71 13.75
CA PHE A 162 5.72 9.34 14.96
C PHE A 162 5.67 10.88 14.86
N PHE A 163 6.61 11.48 14.15
CA PHE A 163 6.59 12.93 13.86
C PHE A 163 5.33 13.32 13.08
N LEU A 164 4.96 12.56 12.04
CA LEU A 164 3.75 12.79 11.24
C LEU A 164 2.47 12.56 12.06
N GLN A 165 2.50 11.61 12.99
CA GLN A 165 1.43 11.39 13.98
C GLN A 165 1.40 12.43 15.11
N LYS A 166 2.17 13.52 14.99
CA LYS A 166 2.21 14.65 15.93
C LYS A 166 2.67 14.30 17.35
N TYR A 167 3.41 13.21 17.51
CA TYR A 167 4.04 12.88 18.80
C TYR A 167 5.19 13.85 19.09
N THR A 168 5.25 14.30 20.33
CA THR A 168 6.39 15.08 20.84
C THR A 168 7.64 14.21 20.93
N ARG A 169 8.82 14.82 20.84
CA ARG A 169 10.11 14.12 21.00
C ARG A 169 10.21 13.35 22.33
N GLN A 170 9.57 13.86 23.38
CA GLN A 170 9.51 13.18 24.67
C GLN A 170 8.69 11.90 24.62
N GLN A 171 7.54 11.92 23.93
CA GLN A 171 6.73 10.72 23.73
C GLN A 171 7.45 9.72 22.81
N ILE A 172 8.08 10.19 21.73
CA ILE A 172 8.88 9.33 20.83
C ILE A 172 9.99 8.62 21.60
N LYS A 173 10.67 9.32 22.52
CA LYS A 173 11.67 8.72 23.43
C LYS A 173 11.09 7.56 24.23
N GLN A 174 9.90 7.74 24.79
CA GLN A 174 9.24 6.72 25.60
C GLN A 174 8.85 5.52 24.76
N ILE A 175 8.25 5.75 23.58
CA ILE A 175 7.77 4.69 22.68
C ILE A 175 8.94 3.89 22.10
N LEU A 176 9.98 4.57 21.61
CA LEU A 176 11.14 3.92 21.01
C LEU A 176 12.19 3.44 22.03
N ASN A 177 12.02 3.77 23.31
CA ASN A 177 12.95 3.49 24.40
C ASN A 177 14.41 3.90 24.08
N ILE A 178 14.59 5.15 23.61
CA ILE A 178 15.92 5.72 23.28
C ILE A 178 16.14 7.07 23.95
N ALA A 179 17.40 7.50 24.10
CA ALA A 179 17.71 8.79 24.71
C ALA A 179 17.20 9.96 23.88
N TYR A 180 16.75 11.03 24.55
CA TYR A 180 16.24 12.25 23.89
C TYR A 180 17.26 12.83 22.90
N ARG A 181 18.55 12.88 23.29
CA ARG A 181 19.66 13.35 22.44
C ARG A 181 19.84 12.50 21.18
N THR A 182 19.52 11.22 21.23
CA THR A 182 19.56 10.32 20.07
C THR A 182 18.48 10.71 19.05
N ILE A 183 17.28 11.10 19.50
CA ILE A 183 16.21 11.59 18.63
C ILE A 183 16.63 12.89 17.92
N GLU A 184 17.21 13.85 18.65
CA GLU A 184 17.74 15.08 18.05
C GLU A 184 18.78 14.79 16.95
N THR A 185 19.64 13.80 17.21
CA THR A 185 20.67 13.38 16.25
C THR A 185 20.03 12.80 14.98
N TYR A 186 19.04 11.92 15.11
CA TYR A 186 18.30 11.39 13.97
C TYR A 186 17.54 12.47 13.20
N MET A 187 16.87 13.39 13.90
CA MET A 187 16.18 14.52 13.24
C MET A 187 17.15 15.38 12.42
N ALA A 188 18.33 15.69 12.96
CA ALA A 188 19.36 16.42 12.23
C ALA A 188 19.88 15.65 11.00
N GLN A 189 20.03 14.32 11.11
CA GLN A 189 20.41 13.46 9.99
C GLN A 189 19.33 13.41 8.90
N ILE A 190 18.06 13.25 9.29
CA ILE A 190 16.90 13.31 8.39
C ILE A 190 16.92 14.63 7.63
N TYR A 191 17.04 15.76 8.34
CA TYR A 191 17.08 17.09 7.73
C TYR A 191 18.23 17.23 6.72
N LYS A 192 19.42 16.76 7.08
CA LYS A 192 20.59 16.77 6.21
C LYS A 192 20.38 15.93 4.95
N LYS A 193 19.74 14.76 5.05
CA LYS A 193 19.53 13.83 3.92
C LYS A 193 18.64 14.41 2.83
N ILE A 194 17.65 15.23 3.20
CA ILE A 194 16.70 15.84 2.26
C ILE A 194 16.92 17.35 2.08
N GLY A 195 18.00 17.90 2.64
CA GLY A 195 18.40 19.30 2.43
C GLY A 195 17.46 20.33 3.04
N ILE A 196 16.82 20.01 4.18
CA ILE A 196 15.90 20.92 4.88
C ILE A 196 16.47 21.38 6.23
N HIS A 197 15.80 22.36 6.85
CA HIS A 197 16.29 22.99 8.08
C HIS A 197 15.22 23.16 9.17
N SER A 198 13.97 22.79 8.93
CA SER A 198 12.89 22.93 9.93
C SER A 198 11.94 21.73 9.93
N SER A 199 11.20 21.57 11.03
CA SER A 199 10.14 20.55 11.14
C SER A 199 9.00 20.82 10.16
N GLN A 200 8.68 22.09 9.89
CA GLN A 200 7.66 22.44 8.90
C GLN A 200 8.06 21.95 7.51
N GLN A 201 9.32 22.17 7.11
CA GLN A 201 9.82 21.66 5.84
C GLN A 201 9.83 20.13 5.78
N LEU A 202 10.04 19.44 6.91
CA LEU A 202 9.93 17.99 6.96
C LEU A 202 8.50 17.53 6.69
N GLU A 203 7.53 18.19 7.32
CA GLU A 203 6.11 17.89 7.10
C GLU A 203 5.70 18.13 5.63
N GLU A 204 6.07 19.27 5.06
CA GLU A 204 5.83 19.61 3.65
C GLU A 204 6.46 18.57 2.72
N TYR A 205 7.72 18.17 2.99
CA TYR A 205 8.41 17.14 2.22
C TYR A 205 7.71 15.78 2.30
N CYS A 206 7.31 15.36 3.51
CA CYS A 206 6.60 14.09 3.72
C CYS A 206 5.22 14.08 3.03
N LEU A 207 4.49 15.19 3.04
CA LEU A 207 3.22 15.31 2.34
C LEU A 207 3.41 15.23 0.82
N ALA A 208 4.37 15.99 0.27
CA ALA A 208 4.67 16.00 -1.16
C ALA A 208 5.13 14.64 -1.70
N ASN A 209 5.71 13.78 -0.84
CA ASN A 209 6.18 12.44 -1.20
C ASN A 209 5.26 11.30 -0.70
N ASN A 210 4.05 11.61 -0.24
CA ASN A 210 3.06 10.64 0.25
C ASN A 210 3.53 9.78 1.44
N PHE A 211 4.49 10.25 2.24
CA PHE A 211 5.01 9.49 3.39
C PHE A 211 4.02 9.39 4.55
N HIS A 212 2.97 10.21 4.55
CA HIS A 212 1.89 10.15 5.52
C HIS A 212 1.02 8.89 5.38
N HIS A 213 1.09 8.19 4.24
CA HIS A 213 0.48 6.88 4.06
C HIS A 213 1.33 5.74 4.66
N TYR A 214 2.58 5.97 5.04
CA TYR A 214 3.45 4.90 5.52
C TYR A 214 3.25 4.62 7.02
N VAL A 215 3.05 3.35 7.36
CA VAL A 215 3.05 2.85 8.74
C VAL A 215 4.05 1.70 8.85
N PRO A 216 5.07 1.79 9.73
CA PRO A 216 5.97 0.67 9.96
C PRO A 216 5.22 -0.59 10.45
N GLU A 217 5.35 -1.69 9.72
CA GLU A 217 4.61 -2.95 9.97
C GLU A 217 4.76 -3.48 11.41
N LYS A 218 5.91 -3.26 12.03
CA LYS A 218 6.17 -3.67 13.44
C LYS A 218 5.28 -2.96 14.47
N PHE A 219 4.66 -1.84 14.11
CA PHE A 219 3.69 -1.15 14.95
C PHE A 219 2.26 -1.65 14.75
N LEU A 220 2.05 -2.60 13.84
CA LEU A 220 0.76 -3.24 13.58
C LEU A 220 0.63 -4.61 14.22
N LEU A 221 1.74 -5.35 14.29
CA LEU A 221 1.81 -6.75 14.72
C LEU A 221 2.26 -6.93 16.19
N SER A 222 2.23 -5.86 16.99
CA SER A 222 2.65 -5.86 18.41
C SER A 222 1.52 -6.17 19.37
#